data_AF-A0A7J9QR91-F1
#
_entry.id   AF-A0A7J9QR91-F1
#
_cell.length_a   1.000
_cell.length_b   1.000
_cell.length_c   1.000
_cell.angle_alpha   90.00
_cell.angle_beta   90.00
_cell.angle_gamma   90.00
#
_symmetry.space_group_name_H-M   'P 1'
#
loop_
_entity.id
_entity.type
_entity.pdbx_description
1 polymer ?
#
loop_
_entity_poly.entity_id
_entity_poly.type
_entity_poly.pdbx_seq_one_letter_code
_entity_poly.pdbx_strand_id
1 'polypeptide(L)' 'MHCDDKRTLFVLKEGIEETWNALRESDFSDESLIKKLNEEIQEYFEYKSENK' A
#
# COMPACT_ATOMS: atom_id res chain seq x y z
N MET A 1 13.67 -2.77 -20.64
CA MET A 1 13.82 -3.45 -19.34
C MET A 1 12.54 -3.17 -18.58
N HIS A 2 11.59 -4.10 -18.59
CA HIS A 2 10.26 -4.00 -17.96
C HIS A 2 10.19 -5.09 -16.88
N CYS A 3 11.13 -5.01 -15.93
CA CYS A 3 11.26 -5.93 -14.80
C CYS A 3 10.92 -5.25 -13.47
N ASP A 4 10.75 -3.93 -13.45
CA ASP A 4 10.45 -3.18 -12.25
C ASP A 4 8.95 -3.20 -11.91
N ASP A 5 8.04 -3.22 -12.89
CA ASP A 5 6.60 -3.01 -12.63
C ASP A 5 5.94 -4.09 -11.76
N LYS A 6 6.33 -5.36 -11.94
CA LYS A 6 5.84 -6.46 -11.09
C LYS A 6 6.45 -6.40 -9.69
N ARG A 7 7.70 -5.93 -9.57
CA ARG A 7 8.39 -5.78 -8.29
C ARG A 7 7.82 -4.61 -7.50
N THR A 8 7.53 -3.50 -8.17
CA THR A 8 6.92 -2.31 -7.57
C THR A 8 5.53 -2.63 -7.03
N LEU A 9 4.66 -3.28 -7.81
CA LEU A 9 3.35 -3.71 -7.31
C LEU A 9 3.44 -4.68 -6.12
N PHE A 10 4.45 -5.54 -6.09
CA PHE A 10 4.68 -6.44 -4.96
C PHE A 10 5.09 -5.67 -3.69
N VAL A 11 6.04 -4.74 -3.81
CA VAL A 11 6.49 -3.90 -2.70
C VAL A 11 5.37 -3.00 -2.16
N LEU A 12 4.58 -2.39 -3.05
CA LEU A 12 3.43 -1.58 -2.68
C LEU A 12 2.38 -2.41 -1.93
N LYS A 13 2.14 -3.65 -2.37
CA LYS A 13 1.24 -4.57 -1.68
C LYS A 13 1.77 -4.97 -0.29
N GLU A 14 3.08 -5.25 -0.16
CA GLU A 14 3.70 -5.53 1.15
C GLU A 14 3.53 -4.33 2.10
N GLY A 15 3.79 -3.10 1.64
CA GLY A 15 3.60 -1.90 2.46
C GLY A 15 2.17 -1.73 2.98
N ILE A 16 1.16 -1.98 2.13
CA ILE A 16 -0.26 -1.98 2.54
C ILE A 16 -0.52 -3.05 3.61
N GLU A 17 0.02 -4.27 3.46
CA GLU A 17 -0.17 -5.35 4.43
C GLU A 17 0.51 -5.03 5.77
N GLU A 18 1.70 -4.42 5.76
CA GLU A 18 2.38 -3.97 6.97
C GLU A 18 1.60 -2.86 7.70
N THR A 19 1.16 -1.82 6.98
CA THR A 19 0.37 -0.73 7.58
C THR A 19 -0.98 -1.23 8.07
N TRP A 20 -1.64 -2.15 7.36
CA TRP A 20 -2.87 -2.80 7.83
C TRP A 20 -2.66 -3.59 9.12
N ASN A 21 -1.57 -4.34 9.23
CA ASN A 21 -1.27 -5.10 10.44
C ASN A 21 -0.98 -4.17 11.63
N ALA A 22 -0.20 -3.11 11.42
CA ALA A 22 0.05 -2.09 12.44
C ALA A 22 -1.25 -1.40 12.90
N LEU A 23 -2.15 -1.08 11.94
CA LEU A 23 -3.44 -0.49 12.26
C LEU A 23 -4.33 -1.45 13.05
N ARG A 24 -4.27 -2.75 12.75
CA ARG A 24 -4.97 -3.80 13.49
C ARG A 24 -4.45 -3.96 14.91
N GLU A 25 -3.14 -3.86 15.12
CA GLU A 25 -2.52 -3.87 16.46
C GLU A 25 -2.93 -2.64 17.28
N SER A 26 -3.16 -1.50 16.62
CA SER A 26 -3.69 -0.28 17.23
C SER A 26 -5.22 -0.23 17.36
N ASP A 27 -5.93 -1.35 17.16
CA ASP A 27 -7.41 -1.43 17.19
C ASP A 27 -8.10 -0.36 16.31
N PHE A 28 -7.49 -0.03 15.18
CA PHE A 28 -7.99 0.98 14.24
C PHE A 28 -8.18 2.38 14.86
N SER A 29 -7.51 2.67 15.98
CA SER A 29 -7.63 3.96 16.68
C SER A 29 -6.62 5.01 16.22
N ASP A 30 -5.60 4.61 15.46
CA ASP A 30 -4.52 5.48 15.01
C ASP A 30 -4.85 6.13 13.65
N GLU A 31 -5.35 7.37 13.70
CA GLU A 31 -5.74 8.13 12.49
C GLU A 31 -4.57 8.31 11.52
N SER A 32 -3.32 8.37 12.02
CA SER A 32 -2.13 8.49 11.17
C SER A 32 -1.93 7.23 10.33
N LEU A 33 -2.12 6.05 10.93
CA LEU A 33 -2.03 4.78 10.21
C LEU A 33 -3.19 4.61 9.22
N ILE A 34 -4.39 5.10 9.54
CA ILE A 34 -5.53 5.10 8.60
C ILE A 34 -5.23 5.95 7.37
N LYS A 35 -4.71 7.17 7.57
CA LYS A 35 -4.33 8.07 6.45
C LYS A 35 -3.24 7.45 5.59
N LYS A 36 -2.18 6.93 6.22
CA LYS A 36 -1.08 6.26 5.52
C LYS A 36 -1.57 5.06 4.70
N LEU A 37 -2.42 4.22 5.28
CA LEU A 37 -3.00 3.08 4.58
C LEU A 37 -3.79 3.52 3.34
N ASN A 38 -4.57 4.59 3.46
CA ASN A 38 -5.34 5.11 2.34
C ASN A 38 -4.44 5.65 1.22
N GLU A 39 -3.36 6.35 1.57
CA GLU A 39 -2.36 6.83 0.60
C GLU A 39 -1.66 5.67 -0.12
N GLU A 40 -1.22 4.63 0.60
CA GLU A 40 -0.57 3.46 0.02
C GLU A 40 -1.50 2.66 -0.91
N ILE A 41 -2.79 2.55 -0.55
CA ILE A 41 -3.80 1.92 -1.41
C ILE A 41 -4.01 2.75 -2.69
N GLN A 42 -4.12 4.08 -2.58
CA GLN A 42 -4.26 4.95 -3.75
C GLN A 42 -3.06 4.81 -4.69
N GLU A 43 -1.84 4.88 -4.15
CA GLU A 43 -0.60 4.73 -4.94
C GLU A 43 -0.55 3.37 -5.65
N TYR A 44 -0.92 2.28 -4.98
CA TYR A 44 -1.00 0.96 -5.60
C TYR A 44 -2.00 0.92 -6.76
N PHE A 45 -3.18 1.53 -6.59
CA PHE A 45 -4.20 1.56 -7.65
C PHE A 45 -3.80 2.46 -8.82
N GLU A 46 -3.19 3.62 -8.56
CA GLU A 46 -2.67 4.53 -9.58
C GLU A 46 -1.58 3.82 -10.40
N TYR A 47 -0.57 3.25 -9.73
CA TYR A 47 0.50 2.51 -10.39
C TYR A 47 -0.04 1.33 -11.21
N LYS A 48 -0.99 0.57 -10.65
CA LYS A 48 -1.62 -0.55 -11.36
C LYS A 48 -2.44 -0.09 -12.56
N SER A 49 -3.06 1.09 -12.50
CA SER A 49 -3.86 1.64 -13.59
C SER A 49 -2.99 2.21 -14.72
N GLU A 50 -1.87 2.85 -14.39
CA GLU A 50 -0.93 3.39 -15.38
C GLU A 50 -0.11 2.29 -16.08
N ASN A 51 0.07 1.13 -15.44
CA ASN A 51 0.80 -0.03 -15.98
C ASN A 51 -0.11 -1.13 -16.56
N LYS A 52 -1.33 -0.78 -16.96
CA LYS A 52 -2.34 -1.71 -17.51
C LYS A 52 -2.28 -1.84 -19.03
#